data_AF-A0A916JSB8-F1
#
_entry.id   AF-A0A916JSB8-F1
#
_cell.length_a   1.000
_cell.length_b   1.000
_cell.length_c   1.000
_cell.angle_alpha   90.00
_cell.angle_beta   90.00
_cell.angle_gamma   90.00
#
_symmetry.space_group_name_H-M   'P 1'
#
loop_
_entity.id
_entity.type
_entity.pdbx_description
1 polymer ?
#
loop_
_entity_poly.entity_id
_entity_poly.type
_entity_poly.pdbx_seq_one_letter_code
_entity_poly.pdbx_strand_id
1 'polypeptide(L)'
;MEVEFEVVRFGKIRSDRFIEKTLQENVELLKNSIRSFLSEDNSVDKVYLDIIIPSRGQDIKVNIFHIKEDHVKNRLKFNYPNSIYTGSQTKLIENAQNQVWK
;
A
#
# COMPACT_ATOMS: atom_id res chain seq x y z
N MET A 1 6.20 15.32 -6.81
CA MET A 1 5.69 14.82 -5.51
C MET A 1 6.54 13.68 -4.99
N GLU A 2 6.94 13.73 -3.72
CA GLU A 2 7.56 12.63 -2.98
C GLU A 2 6.47 11.67 -2.46
N VAL A 3 6.68 10.36 -2.61
CA VAL A 3 5.74 9.34 -2.12
C VAL A 3 6.45 8.38 -1.18
N GLU A 4 6.03 8.41 0.08
CA GLU A 4 6.50 7.51 1.11
C GLU A 4 5.50 6.39 1.35
N PHE A 5 6.05 5.18 1.52
CA PHE A 5 5.28 3.98 1.76
C PHE A 5 5.68 3.35 3.08
N GLU A 6 4.68 3.08 3.91
CA GLU A 6 4.81 2.14 5.01
C GLU A 6 4.23 0.79 4.58
N VAL A 7 4.82 -0.33 4.99
CA VAL A 7 4.30 -1.66 4.65
C VAL A 7 3.75 -2.29 5.92
N VAL A 8 2.44 -2.54 5.93
CA VAL A 8 1.72 -3.16 7.04
C VAL A 8 1.36 -4.58 6.63
N ARG A 9 1.78 -5.56 7.43
CA ARG A 9 1.43 -6.97 7.20
C ARG A 9 0.38 -7.44 8.19
N PHE A 10 -0.69 -8.03 7.69
CA PHE A 10 -1.62 -8.76 8.53
C PHE A 10 -1.12 -10.19 8.75
N GLY A 11 -0.89 -10.53 10.02
CA GLY A 11 -0.38 -11.85 10.40
C GLY A 11 1.13 -12.01 10.18
N LYS A 12 1.57 -13.25 9.98
CA LYS A 12 3.00 -13.63 9.94
C LYS A 12 3.51 -13.80 8.51
N ILE A 13 4.83 -13.82 8.35
CA ILE A 13 5.50 -14.27 7.12
C ILE A 13 5.12 -15.73 6.85
N ARG A 14 4.77 -16.04 5.60
CA ARG A 14 4.37 -17.39 5.20
C ARG A 14 5.58 -18.30 5.08
N SER A 15 5.38 -19.57 5.37
CA SER A 15 6.41 -20.60 5.24
C SER A 15 6.80 -20.87 3.79
N ASP A 16 5.84 -20.71 2.86
CA ASP A 16 6.09 -20.85 1.43
C ASP A 16 6.85 -19.64 0.89
N ARG A 17 8.11 -19.89 0.52
CA ARG A 17 9.03 -18.87 0.01
C ARG A 17 8.63 -18.33 -1.36
N PHE A 18 8.01 -19.14 -2.21
CA PHE A 18 7.57 -18.69 -3.53
C PHE A 18 6.43 -17.69 -3.39
N ILE A 19 5.45 -18.01 -2.54
CA ILE A 19 4.33 -17.12 -2.25
C ILE A 19 4.82 -15.80 -1.63
N GLU A 20 5.78 -15.86 -0.70
CA GLU A 20 6.36 -14.64 -0.11
C GLU A 20 7.11 -13.80 -1.12
N LYS A 21 7.88 -14.42 -2.02
CA LYS A 21 8.57 -13.70 -3.08
C LYS A 21 7.59 -13.01 -4.02
N THR A 22 6.52 -13.69 -4.44
CA THR A 22 5.47 -13.07 -5.26
C THR A 22 4.80 -11.90 -4.56
N LEU A 23 4.55 -12.00 -3.25
CA LEU A 23 4.02 -10.86 -2.47
C LEU A 23 5.00 -9.68 -2.48
N GLN A 24 6.30 -9.94 -2.30
CA GLN A 24 7.31 -8.89 -2.31
C GLN A 24 7.37 -8.19 -3.67
N GLU A 25 7.38 -8.96 -4.76
CA GLU A 25 7.35 -8.43 -6.13
C GLU A 25 6.10 -7.60 -6.38
N ASN A 26 4.92 -8.07 -5.95
CA ASN A 26 3.67 -7.33 -6.09
C ASN A 26 3.66 -6.03 -5.28
N VAL A 27 4.25 -6.00 -4.08
CA VAL A 27 4.40 -4.78 -3.27
C VAL A 27 5.23 -3.75 -4.03
N GLU A 28 6.39 -4.15 -4.56
CA GLU A 28 7.28 -3.24 -5.28
C GLU A 28 6.66 -2.75 -6.60
N LEU A 29 5.97 -3.63 -7.33
CA LEU A 29 5.22 -3.25 -8.53
C LEU A 29 4.15 -2.19 -8.23
N LEU A 30 3.38 -2.37 -7.15
CA LEU A 30 2.35 -1.40 -6.76
C LEU A 30 2.97 -0.06 -6.33
N LYS A 31 4.03 -0.07 -5.51
CA LYS A 31 4.75 1.14 -5.11
C LYS A 31 5.26 1.92 -6.32
N ASN A 32 5.91 1.24 -7.25
CA ASN A 32 6.47 1.86 -8.44
C ASN A 32 5.37 2.41 -9.36
N SER A 33 4.29 1.66 -9.54
CA SER A 33 3.14 2.12 -10.32
C SER A 33 2.53 3.40 -9.73
N ILE A 34 2.28 3.43 -8.41
CA ILE A 34 1.72 4.61 -7.74
C ILE A 34 2.68 5.80 -7.80
N ARG A 35 3.99 5.59 -7.56
CA ARG A 35 5.01 6.65 -7.67
C ARG A 35 5.01 7.27 -9.06
N SER A 36 5.04 6.45 -10.10
CA SER A 36 5.02 6.94 -11.49
C SER A 36 3.70 7.64 -11.82
N PHE A 37 2.57 7.19 -11.26
CA PHE A 37 1.28 7.83 -11.48
C PHE A 37 1.17 9.21 -10.79
N LEU A 38 1.75 9.35 -9.60
CA LEU A 38 1.71 10.58 -8.81
C LEU A 38 2.86 11.55 -9.12
N SER A 39 3.92 11.11 -9.81
CA SER A 39 5.08 11.96 -10.12
C SER A 39 4.73 13.15 -11.02
N GLU A 40 3.71 13.01 -11.86
CA GLU A 40 3.19 14.07 -12.74
C GLU A 40 2.37 15.12 -11.99
N ASP A 41 2.02 14.87 -10.72
CA ASP A 41 1.25 15.78 -9.89
C ASP A 41 2.16 16.67 -9.05
N ASN A 42 2.10 17.99 -9.29
CA ASN A 42 2.87 19.01 -8.55
C ASN A 42 2.04 19.75 -7.51
N SER A 43 0.82 19.29 -7.23
CA SER A 43 -0.09 19.95 -6.28
C SER A 43 0.26 19.71 -4.81
N VAL A 44 1.05 18.67 -4.52
CA VAL A 44 1.49 18.32 -3.16
C VAL A 44 2.95 17.92 -3.19
N ASP A 45 3.69 18.38 -2.20
CA ASP A 45 5.11 18.06 -2.07
C ASP A 45 5.31 16.58 -1.68
N LYS A 46 4.46 16.06 -0.78
CA LYS A 46 4.64 14.73 -0.19
C LYS A 46 3.32 14.03 0.13
N VAL A 47 3.25 12.73 -0.13
CA VAL A 47 2.12 11.86 0.22
C VAL A 47 2.60 10.59 0.93
N TYR A 48 1.86 10.20 1.97
CA TYR A 48 2.10 8.99 2.76
C TYR A 48 1.01 7.95 2.47
N LEU A 49 1.44 6.70 2.23
CA LEU A 49 0.56 5.60 1.88
C LEU A 49 0.96 4.33 2.64
N ASP A 50 -0.01 3.56 3.09
CA ASP A 50 0.26 2.23 3.67
C ASP A 50 0.00 1.15 2.63
N ILE A 51 0.97 0.30 2.36
CA ILE A 51 0.82 -0.91 1.57
C ILE A 51 0.46 -2.06 2.51
N ILE A 52 -0.65 -2.73 2.24
CA ILE A 52 -1.24 -3.73 3.11
C ILE A 52 -1.06 -5.10 2.51
N ILE A 53 -0.27 -5.94 3.18
CA ILE A 53 -0.08 -7.34 2.85
C ILE A 53 -1.12 -8.16 3.62
N PRO A 54 -2.03 -8.88 2.94
CA PRO A 54 -3.06 -9.65 3.63
C PRO A 54 -2.49 -10.93 4.27
N SER A 55 -3.20 -11.41 5.28
CA SER A 55 -2.85 -12.68 5.96
C SER A 55 -3.03 -13.92 5.08
N ARG A 56 -3.86 -13.83 4.03
CA ARG A 56 -4.13 -14.89 3.04
C ARG A 56 -4.22 -14.29 1.63
N GLY A 57 -3.97 -15.10 0.60
CA GLY A 57 -4.01 -14.66 -0.80
C GLY A 57 -2.84 -13.74 -1.18
N GLN A 58 -2.82 -13.18 -2.40
CA GLN A 58 -1.70 -12.35 -2.88
C GLN A 58 -2.11 -10.91 -3.21
N ASP A 59 -3.35 -10.55 -2.86
CA ASP A 59 -3.99 -9.31 -3.24
C ASP A 59 -3.65 -8.18 -2.26
N ILE A 60 -2.59 -7.45 -2.59
CA ILE A 60 -2.08 -6.33 -1.79
C ILE A 60 -2.92 -5.09 -2.04
N LYS A 61 -3.17 -4.33 -0.98
CA LYS A 61 -3.95 -3.09 -1.02
C LYS A 61 -3.11 -1.88 -0.62
N VAL A 62 -3.61 -0.69 -0.94
CA VAL A 62 -3.07 0.59 -0.49
C VAL A 62 -4.12 1.32 0.35
N ASN A 63 -3.72 1.79 1.52
CA ASN A 63 -4.50 2.70 2.34
C ASN A 63 -4.23 4.13 1.89
N ILE A 64 -5.31 4.87 1.58
CA ILE A 64 -5.25 6.28 1.17
C ILE A 64 -5.85 7.20 2.24
N PHE A 65 -6.11 6.68 3.44
CA PHE A 65 -6.79 7.40 4.50
C PHE A 65 -6.03 8.66 4.94
N HIS A 66 -4.70 8.58 5.02
CA HIS A 66 -3.83 9.66 5.49
C HIS A 66 -3.58 10.79 4.49
N ILE A 67 -3.97 10.61 3.22
CA ILE A 67 -3.88 11.68 2.22
C ILE A 67 -4.84 12.80 2.65
N LYS A 68 -4.44 14.07 2.59
CA LYS A 68 -5.36 15.18 2.94
C LYS A 68 -6.11 15.70 1.72
N GLU A 69 -5.49 15.55 0.56
CA GLU A 69 -5.90 16.12 -0.70
C GLU A 69 -6.89 15.20 -1.42
N ASP A 70 -8.14 15.65 -1.50
CA ASP A 70 -9.22 14.85 -2.08
C ASP A 70 -9.02 14.57 -3.57
N HIS A 71 -8.40 15.48 -4.32
CA HIS A 71 -8.09 15.23 -5.73
C HIS A 71 -7.11 14.07 -5.89
N VAL A 72 -6.08 13.98 -5.04
CA VAL A 72 -5.12 12.86 -5.05
C VAL A 72 -5.85 11.56 -4.68
N LYS A 73 -6.69 11.57 -3.64
CA LYS A 73 -7.51 10.40 -3.27
C LYS A 73 -8.39 9.93 -4.42
N ASN A 74 -9.08 10.86 -5.07
CA ASN A 74 -10.02 10.54 -6.15
C ASN A 74 -9.29 9.99 -7.38
N ARG A 75 -8.14 10.57 -7.73
CA ARG A 75 -7.27 10.05 -8.79
C ARG A 75 -6.80 8.63 -8.50
N LEU A 76 -6.36 8.34 -7.28
CA LEU A 76 -5.94 7.00 -6.87
C LEU A 76 -7.12 6.01 -6.89
N LYS A 77 -8.28 6.39 -6.36
CA LYS A 77 -9.50 5.54 -6.41
C LYS A 77 -9.92 5.22 -7.84
N PHE A 78 -9.82 6.20 -8.76
CA PHE A 78 -10.21 6.01 -10.15
C PHE A 78 -9.26 5.08 -10.91
N ASN A 79 -7.94 5.21 -10.69
CA ASN A 79 -6.94 4.44 -11.43
C ASN A 79 -6.62 3.08 -10.78
N TYR A 80 -6.84 2.95 -9.47
CA TYR A 80 -6.53 1.75 -8.69
C TYR A 80 -7.72 1.25 -7.86
N PRO A 81 -8.94 1.15 -8.42
CA PRO A 81 -10.16 0.91 -7.63
C PRO A 81 -10.09 -0.41 -6.85
N ASN A 82 -9.50 -1.44 -7.44
CA ASN A 82 -9.36 -2.75 -6.82
C ASN A 82 -8.20 -2.82 -5.82
N SER A 83 -7.27 -1.88 -5.83
CA SER A 83 -6.14 -1.88 -4.89
C SER A 83 -6.41 -1.04 -3.65
N ILE A 84 -7.52 -0.30 -3.57
CA ILE A 84 -7.83 0.51 -2.38
C ILE A 84 -8.25 -0.37 -1.21
N TYR A 85 -7.63 -0.17 -0.06
CA TYR A 85 -8.07 -0.78 1.18
C TYR A 85 -9.32 -0.10 1.72
N THR A 86 -10.37 -0.89 1.95
CA THR A 86 -11.66 -0.44 2.47
C THR A 86 -11.94 -0.99 3.88
N GLY A 87 -10.97 -1.63 4.51
CA GLY A 87 -11.11 -2.22 5.84
C GLY A 87 -10.90 -1.22 6.98
N SER A 88 -10.88 -1.75 8.21
CA SER A 88 -10.77 -0.96 9.44
C SER A 88 -9.35 -0.42 9.66
N GLN A 89 -9.24 0.87 9.98
CA GLN A 89 -7.98 1.51 10.36
C GLN A 89 -7.40 0.93 11.67
N THR A 90 -8.25 0.51 12.61
CA THR A 90 -7.83 -0.15 13.85
C THR A 90 -6.97 -1.38 13.57
N LYS A 91 -7.35 -2.17 12.56
CA LYS A 91 -6.58 -3.35 12.16
C LYS A 91 -5.20 -2.99 11.60
N LEU A 92 -5.05 -1.84 10.96
CA LEU A 92 -3.74 -1.39 10.47
C LEU A 92 -2.83 -1.06 11.65
N ILE A 93 -3.32 -0.30 12.61
CA ILE A 93 -2.58 0.09 13.80
C ILE A 93 -2.14 -1.15 14.59
N GLU A 94 -3.05 -2.11 14.81
CA GLU A 94 -2.75 -3.37 15.50
C GLU A 94 -1.65 -4.20 14.83
N ASN A 95 -1.44 -4.02 13.53
CA ASN A 95 -0.53 -4.82 12.72
C ASN A 95 0.68 -4.02 12.19
N ALA A 96 0.80 -2.72 12.50
CA ALA A 96 1.86 -1.86 12.00
C ALA A 96 3.26 -2.36 12.41
N GLN A 97 3.36 -3.04 13.56
CA GLN A 97 4.62 -3.58 14.08
C GLN A 97 4.95 -4.99 13.57
N ASN A 98 4.10 -5.60 12.74
CA ASN A 98 4.36 -6.93 12.25
C ASN A 98 5.59 -6.95 11.34
N GLN A 99 6.39 -8.01 11.47
CA GLN A 99 7.59 -8.17 10.66
C GLN A 99 7.23 -8.23 9.18
N VAL A 100 7.77 -7.29 8.42
CA VAL A 100 7.90 -7.35 6.97
C VAL A 100 9.28 -7.90 6.61
N TRP A 101 9.54 -8.09 5.31
CA TRP A 101 10.87 -8.51 4.84
C TRP A 101 11.90 -7.48 5.33
N LYS A 102 12.94 -7.97 6.01
CA LYS A 102 14.09 -7.17 6.45
C LYS A 102 15.18 -7.18 5.39
#